data_AF-A0A6J7F4J4-F1
#
_entry.id   AF-A0A6J7F4J4-F1
#
_cell.length_a   1.000
_cell.length_b   1.000
_cell.length_c   1.000
_cell.angle_alpha   90.00
_cell.angle_beta   90.00
_cell.angle_gamma   90.00
#
_symmetry.space_group_name_H-M   'P 1'
#
loop_
_entity.id
_entity.type
_entity.pdbx_description
1 polymer ?
#
loop_
_entity_poly.entity_id
_entity_poly.type
_entity_poly.pdbx_seq_one_letter_code
_entity_poly.pdbx_strand_id
1 'polypeptide(L)'
;MDFLPRTRVIRTVKATANANDGIGRGMEFAILVLMFLGVGYVLDRWLDTKPVFMILFVVLGLVGQFASMWYGYEARMRELESERRDAAHQGRASVR
;
A
#
# COMPACT_ATOMS: atom_id res chain seq x y z
N MET A 1 6.49 -12.33 52.18
CA MET A 1 5.13 -12.85 51.86
C MET A 1 4.82 -12.34 50.47
N ASP A 2 5.44 -12.98 49.48
CA ASP A 2 5.64 -12.39 48.16
C ASP A 2 5.03 -13.31 47.11
N PHE A 3 3.72 -13.16 46.92
CA PHE A 3 3.00 -13.77 45.81
C PHE A 3 2.03 -12.75 45.23
N LEU A 4 2.58 -11.78 44.49
CA LEU A 4 1.80 -11.06 43.49
C LEU A 4 2.16 -11.63 42.12
N PRO A 5 1.25 -12.37 41.45
CA PRO A 5 1.45 -12.75 40.07
C PRO A 5 1.34 -11.49 39.20
N ARG A 6 2.47 -11.10 38.59
CA ARG A 6 2.55 -10.02 37.60
C ARG A 6 1.76 -10.48 36.37
N THR A 7 0.50 -10.07 36.28
CA THR A 7 -0.36 -10.29 35.12
C THR A 7 0.31 -9.66 33.89
N ARG A 8 0.81 -10.51 32.99
CA ARG A 8 1.27 -10.09 31.67
C ARG A 8 0.05 -9.58 30.91
N VAL A 9 -0.01 -8.27 30.70
CA VAL A 9 -0.96 -7.63 29.81
C VAL A 9 -0.77 -8.25 28.42
N ILE A 10 -1.74 -9.04 27.97
CA ILE A 10 -1.76 -9.57 26.61
C ILE A 10 -1.99 -8.38 25.69
N ARG A 11 -0.93 -7.96 25.00
CA ARG A 11 -1.00 -6.94 23.95
C ARG A 11 -1.84 -7.54 22.82
N THR A 12 -3.12 -7.18 22.77
CA THR A 12 -3.99 -7.43 21.60
C THR A 12 -3.29 -6.85 20.38
N VAL A 13 -2.70 -7.74 19.57
CA VAL A 13 -2.08 -7.37 18.31
C VAL A 13 -3.22 -6.96 17.39
N LYS A 14 -3.18 -5.72 16.88
CA LYS A 14 -4.15 -5.16 15.92
C LYS A 14 -4.16 -6.01 14.64
N ALA A 15 -4.94 -7.09 14.61
CA ALA A 15 -5.10 -7.94 13.43
C ALA A 15 -5.86 -7.24 12.28
N THR A 16 -6.50 -6.10 12.55
CA THR A 16 -7.31 -5.35 11.58
C THR A 16 -6.50 -4.57 10.56
N ALA A 17 -5.22 -4.24 10.85
CA ALA A 17 -4.42 -3.41 9.96
C ALA A 17 -4.08 -4.09 8.61
N ASN A 18 -3.88 -5.42 8.60
CA ASN A 18 -3.42 -6.12 7.40
C ASN A 18 -4.56 -6.57 6.46
N ALA A 19 -5.76 -6.82 6.99
CA ALA A 19 -6.92 -7.24 6.18
C ALA A 19 -7.53 -6.06 5.40
N ASN A 20 -7.55 -4.86 5.99
CA ASN A 20 -8.01 -3.64 5.32
C ASN A 20 -7.09 -3.21 4.18
N ASP A 21 -5.77 -3.43 4.31
CA ASP A 21 -4.80 -3.07 3.28
C ASP A 21 -5.02 -3.84 1.97
N GLY A 22 -5.36 -5.13 2.05
CA GLY A 22 -5.59 -5.97 0.87
C GLY A 22 -6.87 -5.59 0.10
N ILE A 23 -7.97 -5.40 0.83
CA ILE A 23 -9.25 -5.01 0.24
C ILE A 23 -9.19 -3.57 -0.31
N GLY A 24 -8.58 -2.64 0.44
CA GLY A 24 -8.40 -1.25 0.01
C GLY A 24 -7.60 -1.14 -1.28
N ARG A 25 -6.50 -1.90 -1.39
CA ARG A 25 -5.66 -1.90 -2.59
C ARG A 25 -6.36 -2.54 -3.79
N GLY A 26 -7.16 -3.58 -3.59
CA GLY A 26 -7.98 -4.18 -4.64
C GLY A 26 -9.07 -3.22 -5.17
N MET A 27 -9.72 -2.48 -4.27
CA MET A 27 -10.72 -1.48 -4.63
C MET A 27 -10.11 -0.31 -5.41
N GLU A 28 -8.96 0.19 -4.97
CA GLU A 28 -8.21 1.23 -5.69
C GLU A 28 -7.82 0.77 -7.11
N PHE A 29 -7.37 -0.48 -7.25
CA PHE A 29 -7.10 -1.09 -8.55
C PHE A 29 -8.34 -1.12 -9.44
N ALA A 30 -9.49 -1.58 -8.92
CA ALA A 30 -10.73 -1.65 -9.68
C ALA A 30 -11.19 -0.26 -10.15
N ILE A 31 -11.11 0.76 -9.29
CA ILE A 31 -11.45 2.15 -9.63
C ILE A 31 -10.54 2.67 -10.74
N LEU A 32 -9.22 2.46 -10.64
CA LEU A 32 -8.27 2.88 -11.67
C LEU A 32 -8.55 2.20 -13.01
N VAL A 33 -8.76 0.89 -13.00
CA VAL A 33 -9.09 0.13 -14.22
C VAL A 33 -10.37 0.66 -14.86
N LEU A 34 -11.44 0.84 -14.07
CA LEU A 34 -12.70 1.41 -14.56
C LEU A 34 -12.53 2.83 -15.12
N MET A 35 -11.69 3.65 -14.49
CA MET A 35 -11.40 5.00 -14.97
C MET A 35 -10.69 4.99 -16.32
N PHE A 36 -9.63 4.20 -16.47
CA PHE A 36 -8.92 4.07 -17.76
C PHE A 36 -9.78 3.45 -18.86
N LEU A 37 -10.61 2.46 -18.51
CA LEU A 37 -11.55 1.85 -19.44
C LEU A 37 -12.61 2.86 -19.91
N GLY A 38 -13.17 3.64 -18.97
CA GLY A 38 -14.18 4.66 -19.26
C GLY A 38 -13.62 5.78 -20.14
N VAL A 39 -12.42 6.29 -19.82
CA VAL A 39 -11.75 7.32 -20.63
C VAL A 39 -11.42 6.78 -22.03
N GLY A 40 -10.87 5.57 -22.12
CA GLY A 40 -10.54 4.95 -23.40
C GLY A 40 -11.76 4.71 -24.28
N TYR A 41 -12.87 4.23 -23.68
CA TYR A 41 -14.12 4.00 -24.40
C TYR A 41 -14.72 5.30 -24.95
N VAL A 42 -14.73 6.38 -24.15
CA VAL A 42 -15.23 7.69 -24.61
C VAL A 42 -14.36 8.22 -25.76
N LEU A 43 -13.04 8.10 -25.66
CA LEU A 43 -12.12 8.53 -26.72
C LEU A 43 -12.30 7.73 -28.02
N ASP A 44 -12.36 6.40 -27.92
CA ASP A 44 -12.57 5.52 -29.06
C ASP A 44 -13.90 5.82 -29.77
N ARG A 45 -14.96 6.14 -29.00
CA ARG A 45 -16.28 6.51 -29.55
C ARG A 45 -16.29 7.88 -30.24
N TRP A 46 -15.46 8.81 -29.78
CA TRP A 46 -15.41 10.18 -30.32
C TRP A 46 -14.56 10.27 -31.59
N LEU A 47 -13.52 9.44 -31.69
CA LEU A 47 -12.56 9.42 -32.81
C LEU A 47 -12.91 8.35 -33.86
N ASP A 48 -13.98 7.58 -33.64
CA ASP A 48 -14.40 6.41 -34.43
C ASP A 48 -13.25 5.41 -34.67
N THR A 49 -12.26 5.44 -33.79
CA THR A 49 -11.13 4.52 -33.81
C THR A 49 -11.59 3.17 -33.29
N LYS A 50 -11.17 2.10 -33.99
CA LYS A 50 -11.12 0.74 -33.42
C LYS A 50 -10.51 0.79 -32.01
N PRO A 51 -10.74 -0.18 -31.10
CA PRO A 51 -10.51 -0.05 -29.65
C PRO A 51 -9.01 0.04 -29.29
N VAL A 52 -8.34 1.07 -29.76
CA VAL A 52 -6.90 1.29 -29.71
C VAL A 52 -6.60 2.14 -28.49
N PHE A 53 -7.40 3.19 -28.21
CA PHE A 53 -7.22 3.99 -27.01
C PHE A 53 -7.58 3.21 -25.75
N MET A 54 -8.62 2.37 -25.78
CA MET A 54 -8.88 1.42 -24.70
C MET A 54 -7.67 0.53 -24.40
N ILE A 55 -7.07 -0.11 -25.41
CA ILE A 55 -5.89 -0.97 -25.20
C ILE A 55 -4.72 -0.15 -24.66
N LEU A 56 -4.46 1.02 -25.23
CA LEU A 56 -3.38 1.90 -24.82
C LEU A 56 -3.53 2.32 -23.34
N PHE A 57 -4.72 2.75 -22.93
CA PHE A 57 -4.99 3.16 -21.55
C PHE A 57 -4.96 2.01 -20.56
N VAL A 58 -5.41 0.81 -20.93
CA VAL A 58 -5.27 -0.39 -20.09
C VAL A 58 -3.79 -0.72 -19.88
N VAL A 59 -2.98 -0.68 -20.94
CA VAL A 59 -1.53 -0.92 -20.84
C VAL A 59 -0.87 0.16 -19.97
N LEU A 60 -1.21 1.44 -20.15
CA LEU A 60 -0.71 2.53 -19.31
C LEU A 60 -1.12 2.37 -17.85
N GLY A 61 -2.36 1.95 -17.57
CA GLY A 61 -2.84 1.67 -16.22
C GLY A 61 -2.06 0.53 -15.56
N LEU A 62 -1.79 -0.54 -16.31
CA LEU A 62 -0.95 -1.66 -15.87
C LEU A 62 0.47 -1.20 -15.53
N VAL A 63 1.13 -0.49 -16.44
CA VAL A 63 2.49 0.04 -16.22
C VAL A 63 2.52 1.01 -15.04
N GLY A 64 1.53 1.90 -14.94
CA GLY A 64 1.39 2.84 -13.83
C GLY A 64 1.24 2.13 -12.49
N GLN A 65 0.48 1.03 -12.43
CA GLN A 65 0.38 0.24 -11.21
C GLN A 65 1.66 -0.51 -10.86
N PHE A 66 2.35 -1.10 -11.83
CA PHE A 66 3.66 -1.69 -11.59
C PHE A 66 4.67 -0.66 -11.08
N ALA A 67 4.70 0.54 -11.66
CA ALA A 67 5.54 1.63 -11.19
C ALA A 67 5.17 2.05 -9.76
N SER A 68 3.88 2.21 -9.45
CA SER A 68 3.40 2.57 -8.11
C SER A 68 3.79 1.53 -7.06
N MET A 69 3.71 0.24 -7.39
CA MET A 69 4.18 -0.85 -6.53
C MET A 69 5.67 -0.70 -6.23
N TRP A 70 6.48 -0.40 -7.24
CA TRP A 70 7.93 -0.27 -7.11
C TRP A 70 8.33 0.93 -6.25
N TYR A 71 7.73 2.10 -6.52
CA TYR A 71 7.96 3.31 -5.73
C TYR A 71 7.42 3.20 -4.29
N GLY A 72 6.25 2.57 -4.11
CA GLY A 72 5.67 2.34 -2.79
C GLY A 72 6.54 1.42 -1.93
N TYR A 73 7.27 0.49 -2.55
CA TYR A 73 8.18 -0.40 -1.84
C TYR A 73 9.39 0.35 -1.26
N GLU A 74 9.99 1.26 -2.02
CA GLU A 74 11.11 2.08 -1.55
C GLU A 74 10.72 3.01 -0.39
N ALA A 75 9.52 3.61 -0.45
CA ALA A 75 9.01 4.47 0.62
C ALA A 75 8.85 3.70 1.94
N ARG A 76 8.33 2.47 1.88
CA ARG A 76 8.12 1.61 3.05
C ARG A 76 9.43 1.16 3.71
N MET A 77 10.47 0.93 2.91
CA MET A 77 11.80 0.57 3.43
C MET A 77 12.48 1.73 4.17
N ARG A 78 12.33 2.97 3.70
CA ARG A 78 12.87 4.14 4.41
C ARG A 78 12.24 4.34 5.78
N GLU A 79 10.94 4.11 5.89
CA GLU A 79 10.20 4.27 7.15
C GLU A 79 10.63 3.22 8.19
N LEU A 80 10.81 1.97 7.76
CA LEU A 80 11.35 0.89 8.60
C LEU A 80 12.82 1.13 9.01
N GLU A 81 13.63 1.75 8.16
CA GLU A 81 14.99 2.16 8.53
C GLU A 81 15.00 3.28 9.57
N SER A 82 14.13 4.28 9.46
CA SER A 82 14.04 5.35 10.48
C SER A 82 13.64 4.79 11.84
N GLU A 83 12.63 3.91 11.88
CA GLU A 83 12.14 3.33 13.14
C GLU A 83 13.21 2.47 13.82
N ARG A 84 14.04 1.75 13.04
CA ARG A 84 15.19 0.99 13.55
C ARG A 84 16.32 1.88 14.06
N ARG A 85 16.59 3.02 13.40
CA ARG A 85 17.60 3.98 13.86
C ARG A 85 17.18 4.62 15.17
N ASP A 86 15.92 5.03 15.29
CA ASP A 86 15.39 5.63 16.51
C ASP A 86 15.37 4.63 17.68
N ALA A 87 15.01 3.37 17.43
CA ALA A 87 15.10 2.30 18.42
C ALA A 87 16.56 2.03 18.86
N ALA A 88 17.53 2.09 17.94
CA ALA A 88 18.95 1.94 18.26
C ALA A 88 19.49 3.14 19.07
N HIS A 89 18.97 4.35 18.87
CA HIS A 89 19.30 5.51 19.67
C HIS A 89 18.70 5.44 21.09
N GLN A 90 17.46 4.98 21.24
CA GLN A 90 16.82 4.80 22.54
C GLN A 90 17.48 3.71 23.38
N GLY A 91 17.91 2.60 22.77
CA GLY A 91 18.60 1.51 23.47
C GLY A 91 19.99 1.87 24.00
N ARG A 92 20.63 2.93 23.47
CA ARG A 92 21.92 3.45 23.99
C ARG A 92 21.74 4.46 25.12
N ALA A 93 20.61 5.14 25.18
CA ALA A 93 20.32 6.13 26.23
C ALA A 93 19.90 5.49 27.56
N SER A 94 19.35 4.28 27.54
CA SER A 94 18.91 3.56 28.76
C SER A 94 20.03 2.77 29.47
N VAL A 95 21.22 2.70 28.87
CA VAL A 95 22.37 1.93 29.40
C VAL A 95 23.36 2.83 30.17
N ARG A 96 23.13 4.14 30.22
CA ARG A 96 24.05 5.13 30.81
C ARG A 96 23.53 5.70 32.13
#